data_AF-A0A920HBN8-F1
#
_entry.id   AF-A0A920HBN8-F1
#
_cell.length_a   1.000
_cell.length_b   1.000
_cell.length_c   1.000
_cell.angle_alpha   90.00
_cell.angle_beta   90.00
_cell.angle_gamma   90.00
#
_symmetry.space_group_name_H-M   'P 1'
#
loop_
_entity.id
_entity.type
_entity.pdbx_description
1 polymer ?
#
loop_
_entity_poly.entity_id
_entity_poly.type
_entity_poly.pdbx_seq_one_letter_code
_entity_poly.pdbx_strand_id
1 'polypeptide(L)' 'MLEINTQPGMTATSLTPEQAAFCGISGEELVNHLLEIAQCDE' A
#
# COMPACT_ATOMS: atom_id res chain seq x y z
N MET A 1 3.97 -14.15 15.14
CA MET A 1 3.10 -13.19 14.42
C MET A 1 2.41 -12.34 15.49
N LEU A 2 2.60 -11.02 15.48
CA LEU A 2 2.11 -10.11 16.54
C LEU A 2 0.73 -9.53 16.18
N GLU A 3 0.57 -9.04 14.95
CA GLU A 3 -0.68 -8.46 14.44
C GLU A 3 -0.73 -8.54 12.91
N ILE A 4 -1.92 -8.28 12.35
CA ILE A 4 -2.14 -8.07 10.92
C ILE A 4 -2.88 -6.77 10.74
N ASN A 5 -2.21 -5.79 10.13
CA ASN A 5 -2.78 -4.47 9.86
C ASN A 5 -3.45 -4.49 8.49
N THR A 6 -4.73 -4.89 8.45
CA THR A 6 -5.51 -4.96 7.20
C THR A 6 -5.69 -3.59 6.54
N GLN A 7 -5.60 -2.52 7.32
CA GLN A 7 -5.55 -1.13 6.85
C GLN A 7 -4.36 -0.41 7.51
N PRO A 8 -3.15 -0.53 6.93
CA PRO A 8 -1.96 0.10 7.51
C PRO A 8 -1.97 1.62 7.31
N GLY A 9 -1.12 2.32 8.05
CA GLY A 9 -0.91 3.76 7.87
C GLY A 9 -0.30 4.10 6.50
N MET A 10 -0.74 5.21 5.91
CA MET A 10 -0.34 5.66 4.56
C MET A 10 0.22 7.09 4.53
N THR A 11 0.58 7.66 5.69
CA THR A 11 1.21 8.99 5.75
C THR A 11 2.68 8.93 5.32
N ALA A 12 3.31 10.09 5.08
CA ALA A 12 4.70 10.19 4.62
C ALA A 12 5.74 9.49 5.53
N THR A 13 5.41 9.28 6.81
CA THR A 13 6.28 8.60 7.79
C THR A 13 5.72 7.24 8.22
N SER A 14 4.74 6.70 7.49
CA SER A 14 4.21 5.36 7.75
C SER A 14 5.12 4.28 7.15
N LEU A 15 5.17 3.12 7.80
CA LEU A 15 6.04 2.01 7.40
C LEU A 15 5.66 1.43 6.02
N THR A 16 4.37 1.38 5.67
CA THR A 16 3.93 0.77 4.40
C THR A 16 4.42 1.55 3.18
N PRO A 17 4.25 2.89 3.09
CA PRO A 17 4.90 3.69 2.05
C PRO A 17 6.43 3.61 2.05
N GLU A 18 7.08 3.56 3.22
CA GLU A 18 8.54 3.42 3.32
C GLU A 18 9.04 2.10 2.71
N GLN A 19 8.36 0.99 3.01
CA GLN A 19 8.69 -0.33 2.47
C GLN A 19 8.43 -0.41 0.95
N ALA A 20 7.36 0.21 0.46
CA ALA A 20 7.11 0.30 -0.97
C ALA A 20 8.23 1.07 -1.68
N ALA A 21 8.65 2.21 -1.12
CA ALA A 21 9.74 3.00 -1.66
C ALA A 21 11.08 2.24 -1.64
N PHE A 22 11.35 1.45 -0.59
CA PHE A 22 12.51 0.56 -0.54
C PHE A 22 12.50 -0.47 -1.69
N CYS A 23 11.33 -0.95 -2.08
CA CYS A 23 11.12 -1.84 -3.23
C CYS A 23 11.07 -1.09 -4.58
N GLY A 24 11.29 0.23 -4.61
CA GLY A 24 11.23 1.04 -5.83
C GLY A 24 9.82 1.36 -6.31
N ILE A 25 8.80 1.24 -5.45
CA ILE A 25 7.40 1.55 -5.73
C ILE A 25 7.05 2.87 -5.05
N SER A 26 6.64 3.88 -5.82
CA SER A 26 6.15 5.15 -5.28
C SER A 26 4.80 4.98 -4.57
N GLY A 27 4.45 5.92 -3.70
CA GLY A 27 3.14 5.91 -3.03
C GLY A 27 1.96 5.96 -4.02
N GLU A 28 2.12 6.69 -5.13
CA GLU A 28 1.10 6.75 -6.19
C GLU A 28 0.95 5.42 -6.92
N GLU A 29 2.05 4.76 -7.28
CA GLU A 29 2.03 3.42 -7.89
C GLU A 29 1.41 2.39 -6.94
N LEU A 30 1.74 2.43 -5.65
CA LEU A 30 1.13 1.56 -4.65
C LEU A 30 -0.40 1.74 -4.59
N VAL A 31 -0.89 3.00 -4.59
CA VAL A 31 -2.33 3.28 -4.59
C VAL A 31 -2.98 2.80 -5.88
N ASN A 32 -2.34 3.00 -7.04
CA ASN A 32 -2.85 2.52 -8.32
C ASN A 32 -3.01 0.99 -8.32
N HIS A 33 -2.04 0.25 -7.79
CA HIS A 33 -2.16 -1.21 -7.65
C HIS A 33 -3.32 -1.63 -6.74
N LEU A 34 -3.56 -0.90 -5.63
CA LEU A 34 -4.71 -1.18 -4.77
C LEU A 34 -6.03 -0.95 -5.50
N LEU A 35 -6.12 0.12 -6.31
CA LEU A 35 -7.30 0.43 -7.09
C LEU A 35 -7.57 -0.59 -8.19
N GLU A 36 -6.53 -1.09 -8.87
CA GLU A 36 -6.63 -2.16 -9.87
C GLU A 36 -7.24 -3.44 -9.27
N ILE A 37 -6.85 -3.80 -8.06
CA ILE A 37 -7.35 -5.00 -7.36
C ILE A 37 -8.77 -4.78 -6.80
N ALA A 38 -9.12 -3.53 -6.47
CA ALA A 38 -10.40 -3.19 -5.88
C ALA A 38 -11.55 -3.03 -6.91
N GLN A 39 -11.29 -3.22 -8.20
CA GLN A 39 -12.32 -3.10 -9.24
C GLN A 39 -13.40 -4.19 -9.06
N CYS A 40 -14.65 -3.85 -9.36
CA CYS A 40 -15.72 -4.84 -9.44
C CYS A 40 -15.57 -5.67 -10.71
N ASP A 41 -15.87 -6.96 -10.62
CA ASP A 41 -16.14 -7.78 -11.80
C ASP A 41 -17.36 -7.21 -12.55
N GLU A 42 -17.40 -7.35 -13.88
CA GLU A 42 -18.59 -7.00 -14.68
C GLU A 42 -19.81 -7.84 -14.30
#